data_AF-A0A5Q4H3U0-F1
#
_entry.id   AF-A0A5Q4H3U0-F1
#
_cell.length_a   1.000
_cell.length_b   1.000
_cell.length_c   1.000
_cell.angle_alpha   90.00
_cell.angle_beta   90.00
_cell.angle_gamma   90.00
#
_symmetry.space_group_name_H-M   'P 1'
#
loop_
_entity.id
_entity.type
_entity.pdbx_description
1 polymer ?
#
loop_
_entity_poly.entity_id
_entity_poly.type
_entity_poly.pdbx_seq_one_letter_code
_entity_poly.pdbx_strand_id
1 'polypeptide(L)'
;MPKKIALYVTAISAAIPTGALAQAARVDPGTTGPAWSPYLVGALIGVLSMLTFYLSDKPIGTSTAYARVAGLVGRLFAPRHTDALPFYAKKTPAIDWQVMLVAGILVGGFLAAWTGGEITGRWLPPFWVERFGESIALRLIVAFLGGALMAFGARMAGGCTSGHGISGTLQLAVGSWIAMIGFFVGGVATAMLLFYV
;
A
#
# COMPACT_ATOMS: atom_id res chain seq x y z
N MET A 1 26.51 -12.33 -2.02
CA MET A 1 26.09 -13.53 -1.25
C MET A 1 26.60 -13.39 0.19
N PRO A 2 25.92 -13.87 1.24
CA PRO A 2 24.68 -13.34 1.80
C PRO A 2 24.74 -13.20 3.34
N LYS A 3 25.88 -12.78 3.93
CA LYS A 3 26.04 -12.77 5.40
C LYS A 3 25.61 -11.47 6.09
N LYS A 4 25.67 -10.33 5.40
CA LYS A 4 25.30 -9.03 5.99
C LYS A 4 23.77 -8.84 6.07
N ILE A 5 23.03 -9.36 5.10
CA ILE A 5 21.55 -9.25 5.02
C ILE A 5 20.86 -9.98 6.19
N ALA A 6 21.37 -11.17 6.57
CA ALA A 6 20.80 -11.94 7.68
C ALA A 6 20.97 -11.22 9.03
N LEU A 7 22.08 -10.51 9.24
CA LEU A 7 22.35 -9.80 10.50
C LEU A 7 21.40 -8.60 10.70
N TYR A 8 21.09 -7.86 9.63
CA TYR A 8 20.19 -6.70 9.69
C TYR A 8 18.71 -7.08 9.83
N VAL A 9 18.27 -8.17 9.20
CA VAL A 9 16.88 -8.68 9.38
C VAL A 9 16.65 -9.13 10.83
N THR A 10 17.68 -9.71 11.47
CA THR A 10 17.57 -10.16 12.87
C THR A 10 17.53 -8.97 13.84
N ALA A 11 18.27 -7.90 13.57
CA ALA A 11 18.27 -6.69 14.40
C ALA A 11 16.94 -5.89 14.31
N ILE A 12 16.31 -5.83 13.14
CA ILE A 12 15.00 -5.17 12.96
C ILE A 12 13.88 -6.00 13.61
N SER A 13 14.00 -7.33 13.62
CA SER A 13 13.04 -8.23 14.27
C SER A 13 13.05 -8.11 15.80
N ALA A 14 14.19 -7.73 16.39
CA ALA A 14 14.35 -7.59 17.84
C ALA A 14 13.82 -6.26 18.42
N ALA A 15 13.50 -5.27 17.58
CA ALA A 15 12.89 -4.00 18.01
C ALA A 15 11.34 -4.02 18.00
N ILE A 16 10.74 -5.06 17.41
CA ILE A 16 9.29 -5.25 17.34
C ILE A 16 8.64 -5.63 18.69
N PRO A 17 9.28 -6.35 19.65
CA PRO A 17 8.55 -6.80 20.83
C PRO A 17 8.31 -5.70 21.87
N THR A 18 9.06 -4.60 21.85
CA THR A 18 8.92 -3.54 22.87
C THR A 18 7.89 -2.47 22.52
N GLY A 19 7.59 -2.27 21.24
CA GLY A 19 6.48 -1.40 20.81
C GLY A 19 5.10 -2.05 21.01
N ALA A 20 5.03 -3.38 20.99
CA ALA A 20 3.79 -4.14 21.17
C ALA A 20 3.30 -4.19 22.63
N LEU A 21 4.18 -3.95 23.62
CA LEU A 21 3.81 -3.97 25.04
C LEU A 21 3.10 -2.70 25.52
N ALA A 22 2.92 -1.69 24.66
CA ALA A 22 2.12 -0.51 24.98
C ALA A 22 0.60 -0.71 24.82
N GLN A 23 0.15 -1.86 24.27
CA GLN A 23 -1.26 -2.14 24.03
C GLN A 23 -1.91 -2.83 25.26
N ALA A 24 -2.27 -2.05 26.28
CA ALA A 24 -3.09 -2.51 27.39
C ALA A 24 -4.57 -2.18 27.16
N ALA A 25 -5.29 -3.07 26.45
CA ALA A 25 -6.73 -3.40 26.56
C ALA A 25 -7.24 -3.99 25.23
N ARG A 26 -8.20 -4.92 25.27
CA ARG A 26 -8.90 -5.38 24.06
C ARG A 26 -9.80 -4.25 23.56
N VAL A 27 -9.53 -3.75 22.36
CA VAL A 27 -10.18 -2.56 21.79
C VAL A 27 -11.20 -2.95 20.73
N ASP A 28 -12.38 -2.33 20.76
CA ASP A 28 -13.36 -2.42 19.68
C ASP A 28 -12.85 -1.57 18.48
N PRO A 29 -12.80 -2.09 17.24
CA PRO A 29 -12.09 -1.47 16.10
C PRO A 29 -12.72 -0.17 15.56
N GLY A 30 -13.63 0.44 16.31
CA GLY A 30 -14.59 1.43 15.85
C GLY A 30 -14.07 2.87 15.72
N THR A 31 -13.11 3.34 16.53
CA THR A 31 -12.39 4.63 16.34
C THR A 31 -11.45 5.08 17.48
N THR A 32 -11.18 4.28 18.52
CA THR A 32 -10.41 4.77 19.70
C THR A 32 -9.43 3.75 20.29
N GLY A 33 -8.69 3.03 19.44
CA GLY A 33 -7.52 2.26 19.90
C GLY A 33 -6.29 3.14 20.14
N PRO A 34 -5.26 2.63 20.85
CA PRO A 34 -3.97 3.31 20.95
C PRO A 34 -3.31 3.34 19.57
N ALA A 35 -3.61 4.37 18.79
CA ALA A 35 -2.94 4.63 17.52
C ALA A 35 -1.54 5.18 17.80
N TRP A 36 -0.56 4.77 17.01
CA TRP A 36 0.77 5.37 17.08
C TRP A 36 0.68 6.85 16.72
N SER A 37 1.51 7.68 17.36
CA SER A 37 1.59 9.10 17.04
C SER A 37 1.85 9.27 15.53
N PRO A 38 1.05 10.08 14.81
CA PRO A 38 1.25 10.31 13.38
C PRO A 38 2.63 10.85 13.06
N TYR A 39 3.22 11.65 13.95
CA TYR A 39 4.58 12.17 13.82
C TYR A 39 5.62 11.06 13.91
N LEU A 40 5.43 10.11 14.84
CA LEU A 40 6.32 8.96 15.00
C LEU A 40 6.24 8.05 13.76
N VAL A 41 5.04 7.72 13.30
CA VAL A 41 4.84 6.91 12.10
C VAL A 41 5.44 7.60 10.88
N GLY A 42 5.23 8.90 10.73
CA GLY A 42 5.83 9.70 9.66
C GLY A 42 7.36 9.67 9.68
N ALA A 43 7.97 9.84 10.86
CA ALA A 43 9.42 9.75 11.03
C ALA A 43 9.94 8.36 10.66
N LEU A 44 9.27 7.29 11.09
CA LEU A 44 9.65 5.91 10.76
C LEU A 44 9.51 5.60 9.27
N ILE A 45 8.46 6.10 8.59
CA ILE A 45 8.32 5.99 7.14
C ILE A 45 9.44 6.74 6.42
N GLY A 46 9.83 7.92 6.94
CA GLY A 46 10.97 8.68 6.43
C GLY A 46 12.28 7.89 6.53
N VAL A 47 12.58 7.34 7.70
CA VAL A 47 13.76 6.48 7.94
C VAL A 47 13.71 5.25 7.03
N LEU A 48 12.57 4.58 6.93
CA LEU A 48 12.38 3.44 6.03
C LEU A 48 12.65 3.82 4.57
N SER A 49 12.21 5.01 4.15
CA SER A 49 12.44 5.52 2.79
C SER A 49 13.93 5.75 2.55
N MET A 50 14.64 6.39 3.48
CA MET A 50 16.08 6.59 3.39
C MET A 50 16.84 5.26 3.32
N LEU A 51 16.48 4.29 4.18
CA LEU A 51 17.05 2.95 4.15
C LEU A 51 16.77 2.22 2.83
N THR A 52 15.56 2.36 2.29
CA THR A 52 15.19 1.75 1.01
C THR A 52 16.02 2.31 -0.14
N PHE A 53 16.20 3.63 -0.19
CA PHE A 53 17.09 4.26 -1.17
C PHE A 53 18.52 3.79 -1.00
N TYR A 54 19.04 3.76 0.24
CA TYR A 54 20.41 3.33 0.53
C TYR A 54 20.69 1.86 0.16
N LEU A 55 19.72 0.97 0.36
CA LEU A 55 19.91 -0.48 0.14
C LEU A 55 19.57 -0.94 -1.28
N SER A 56 18.65 -0.25 -1.96
CA SER A 56 18.04 -0.75 -3.20
C SER A 56 18.08 0.23 -4.37
N ASP A 57 18.56 1.47 -4.17
CA ASP A 57 18.61 2.55 -5.17
C ASP A 57 17.27 2.75 -5.92
N LYS A 58 16.16 2.39 -5.26
CA LYS A 58 14.82 2.36 -5.86
C LYS A 58 13.83 3.04 -4.93
N PRO A 59 12.95 3.90 -5.46
CA PRO A 59 11.89 4.52 -4.67
C PRO A 59 10.86 3.49 -4.23
N ILE A 60 10.22 3.76 -3.09
CA ILE A 60 9.04 3.04 -2.61
C ILE A 60 7.88 3.33 -3.58
N GLY A 61 7.38 2.28 -4.22
CA GLY A 61 6.24 2.36 -5.12
C GLY A 61 5.63 0.99 -5.36
N THR A 62 4.31 0.88 -5.21
CA THR A 62 3.59 -0.39 -5.29
C THR A 62 2.93 -0.64 -6.64
N SER A 63 2.50 0.42 -7.33
CA SER A 63 1.69 0.30 -8.55
C SER A 63 2.38 -0.45 -9.69
N THR A 64 3.71 -0.36 -9.82
CA THR A 64 4.47 -1.11 -10.83
C THR A 64 4.59 -2.60 -10.48
N ALA A 65 4.62 -2.95 -9.19
CA ALA A 65 4.63 -4.35 -8.75
C ALA A 65 3.36 -5.08 -9.23
N TYR A 66 2.18 -4.47 -9.11
CA TYR A 66 0.94 -5.03 -9.63
C TYR A 66 1.00 -5.32 -11.13
N ALA A 67 1.53 -4.38 -11.92
CA ALA A 67 1.68 -4.57 -13.36
C ALA A 67 2.67 -5.70 -13.69
N ARG A 68 3.77 -5.84 -12.92
CA ARG A 68 4.71 -6.94 -13.12
C ARG A 68 4.12 -8.29 -12.75
N VAL A 69 3.38 -8.39 -11.64
CA VAL A 69 2.67 -9.61 -11.26
C VAL A 69 1.65 -9.98 -12.35
N ALA A 70 0.86 -9.01 -12.84
CA ALA A 70 -0.05 -9.22 -13.95
C ALA A 70 0.68 -9.70 -15.22
N GLY A 71 1.87 -9.15 -15.53
CA GLY A 71 2.70 -9.60 -16.63
C GLY A 71 3.29 -11.01 -16.44
N LEU A 72 3.65 -11.39 -15.22
CA LEU A 72 4.13 -12.75 -14.92
C LEU A 72 2.99 -13.78 -15.08
N VAL A 73 1.80 -13.45 -14.57
CA VAL A 73 0.59 -14.25 -14.76
C VAL A 73 0.23 -14.31 -16.25
N GLY A 74 0.28 -13.18 -16.95
CA GLY A 74 0.03 -13.11 -18.39
C GLY A 74 1.01 -13.95 -19.20
N ARG A 75 2.29 -13.96 -18.83
CA ARG A 75 3.30 -14.84 -19.43
C ARG A 75 3.04 -16.32 -19.20
N LEU A 76 2.45 -16.69 -18.06
CA LEU A 76 2.11 -18.08 -17.75
C LEU A 76 1.00 -18.62 -18.66
N PHE A 77 -0.01 -17.80 -18.97
CA PHE A 77 -1.16 -18.21 -19.79
C PHE A 77 -0.97 -17.92 -21.30
N ALA A 78 -0.35 -16.80 -21.65
CA ALA A 78 -0.21 -16.33 -23.02
C ALA A 78 1.14 -15.58 -23.22
N PRO A 79 2.26 -16.31 -23.28
CA PRO A 79 3.60 -15.72 -23.34
C PRO A 79 3.82 -14.85 -24.59
N ARG A 80 3.43 -15.34 -25.77
CA ARG A 80 3.58 -14.60 -27.04
C ARG A 80 2.80 -13.29 -27.06
N HIS A 81 1.61 -13.28 -26.47
CA HIS A 81 0.79 -12.07 -26.39
C HIS A 81 1.44 -11.08 -25.43
N THR A 82 1.77 -11.51 -24.21
CA THR A 82 2.31 -10.64 -23.17
C THR A 82 3.65 -10.01 -23.57
N ASP A 83 4.50 -10.75 -24.27
CA ASP A 83 5.81 -10.24 -24.74
C ASP A 83 5.68 -9.26 -25.91
N ALA A 84 4.58 -9.33 -26.66
CA ALA A 84 4.29 -8.39 -27.74
C ALA A 84 3.78 -7.03 -27.24
N LEU A 85 3.35 -6.90 -25.97
CA LEU A 85 2.86 -5.63 -25.44
C LEU A 85 4.01 -4.60 -25.29
N PRO A 86 3.86 -3.37 -25.83
CA PRO A 86 4.88 -2.32 -25.71
C PRO A 86 5.25 -1.95 -24.27
N PHE A 87 4.31 -2.12 -23.34
CA PHE A 87 4.54 -1.86 -21.92
C PHE A 87 5.58 -2.82 -21.33
N TYR A 88 5.47 -4.12 -21.61
CA TYR A 88 6.36 -5.13 -21.07
C TYR A 88 7.72 -5.17 -21.77
N ALA A 89 7.82 -4.64 -22.99
CA ALA A 89 9.10 -4.36 -23.63
C ALA A 89 9.94 -3.32 -22.86
N LYS A 90 9.30 -2.31 -22.25
CA LYS A 90 9.98 -1.29 -21.41
C LYS A 90 10.08 -1.67 -19.93
N LYS A 91 9.13 -2.45 -19.43
CA LYS A 91 9.02 -2.87 -18.03
C LYS A 91 8.91 -4.39 -17.97
N THR A 92 10.05 -5.07 -17.99
CA THR A 92 10.08 -6.54 -17.99
C THR A 92 9.30 -7.11 -16.79
N PRO A 93 8.42 -8.09 -17.01
CA PRO A 93 7.77 -8.82 -15.93
C PRO A 93 8.83 -9.67 -15.21
N ALA A 94 9.22 -9.23 -14.03
CA ALA A 94 10.18 -9.91 -13.18
C ALA A 94 9.78 -9.72 -11.71
N ILE A 95 10.15 -10.69 -10.88
CA ILE A 95 10.09 -10.52 -9.43
C ILE A 95 11.24 -9.59 -9.05
N ASP A 96 10.92 -8.32 -8.89
CA ASP A 96 11.88 -7.31 -8.47
C ASP A 96 11.64 -6.90 -7.01
N TRP A 97 12.49 -5.99 -6.53
CA TRP A 97 12.38 -5.43 -5.18
C TRP A 97 10.97 -4.92 -4.85
N GLN A 98 10.25 -4.31 -5.80
CA GLN A 98 8.91 -3.78 -5.55
C GLN A 98 7.87 -4.89 -5.32
N VAL A 99 8.01 -6.03 -6.01
CA VAL A 99 7.16 -7.22 -5.75
C VAL A 99 7.44 -7.79 -4.36
N MET A 100 8.72 -7.87 -3.97
CA MET A 100 9.11 -8.29 -2.62
C MET A 100 8.59 -7.31 -1.55
N LEU A 101 8.64 -6.01 -1.82
CA LEU A 101 8.09 -4.98 -0.94
C LEU A 101 6.58 -5.13 -0.75
N VAL A 102 5.82 -5.36 -1.83
CA VAL A 102 4.37 -5.59 -1.73
C VAL A 102 4.08 -6.86 -0.91
N ALA A 103 4.81 -7.95 -1.14
CA ALA A 103 4.69 -9.15 -0.32
C ALA A 103 4.99 -8.86 1.17
N GLY A 104 6.04 -8.09 1.44
CA GLY A 104 6.40 -7.63 2.79
C GLY A 104 5.32 -6.77 3.44
N ILE A 105 4.68 -5.88 2.70
CA ILE A 105 3.54 -5.06 3.19
C ILE A 105 2.35 -5.97 3.57
N LEU A 106 2.05 -6.98 2.76
CA LEU A 106 0.96 -7.92 3.04
C LEU A 106 1.24 -8.72 4.32
N VAL A 107 2.43 -9.31 4.42
CA VAL A 107 2.83 -10.10 5.61
C VAL A 107 2.93 -9.21 6.84
N GLY A 108 3.56 -8.04 6.73
CA GLY A 108 3.72 -7.10 7.82
C GLY A 108 2.40 -6.54 8.34
N GLY A 109 1.47 -6.18 7.44
CA GLY A 109 0.13 -5.75 7.81
C GLY A 109 -0.67 -6.85 8.51
N PHE A 110 -0.57 -8.10 8.04
CA PHE A 110 -1.18 -9.25 8.70
C PHE A 110 -0.59 -9.49 10.09
N LEU A 111 0.73 -9.50 10.23
CA LEU A 111 1.40 -9.68 11.52
C LEU A 111 1.02 -8.57 12.50
N ALA A 112 1.00 -7.31 12.06
CA ALA A 112 0.58 -6.18 12.88
C ALA A 112 -0.87 -6.33 13.37
N ALA A 113 -1.79 -6.68 12.48
CA ALA A 113 -3.19 -6.93 12.85
C ALA A 113 -3.33 -8.12 13.81
N TRP A 114 -2.54 -9.17 13.63
CA TRP A 114 -2.56 -10.35 14.49
C TRP A 114 -2.00 -10.05 15.89
N THR A 115 -0.84 -9.40 15.98
CA THR A 115 -0.22 -9.05 17.26
C THR A 115 -0.99 -7.95 18.00
N GLY A 116 -1.63 -7.04 17.26
CA GLY A 116 -2.49 -6.00 17.82
C GLY A 116 -3.87 -6.49 18.24
N GLY A 117 -4.25 -7.73 17.88
CA GLY A 117 -5.59 -8.25 18.15
C GLY A 117 -6.70 -7.55 17.36
N GLU A 118 -6.36 -6.93 16.23
CA GLU A 118 -7.25 -6.10 15.40
C GLU A 118 -7.88 -6.87 14.22
N ILE A 119 -7.77 -8.20 14.22
CA ILE A 119 -8.41 -9.04 13.20
C ILE A 119 -9.92 -9.03 13.42
N THR A 120 -10.61 -8.20 12.64
CA THR A 120 -12.05 -7.99 12.80
C THR A 120 -12.91 -9.02 12.07
N GLY A 121 -12.41 -9.60 10.96
CA GLY A 121 -13.17 -10.53 10.12
C GLY A 121 -14.46 -9.93 9.53
N ARG A 122 -14.61 -8.60 9.52
CA ARG A 122 -15.82 -7.91 9.07
C ARG A 122 -15.78 -7.69 7.56
N TRP A 123 -16.79 -8.18 6.85
CA TRP A 123 -16.96 -7.94 5.41
C TRP A 123 -17.53 -6.55 5.10
N LEU A 124 -18.31 -5.99 6.02
CA LEU A 124 -18.93 -4.68 5.88
C LEU A 124 -18.50 -3.78 7.04
N PRO A 125 -17.86 -2.64 6.74
CA PRO A 125 -17.60 -1.61 7.75
C PRO A 125 -18.90 -0.98 8.27
N PRO A 126 -18.98 -0.57 9.55
CA PRO A 126 -20.19 0.06 10.12
C PRO A 126 -20.68 1.28 9.33
N PHE A 127 -19.77 2.17 8.93
CA PHE A 127 -20.08 3.35 8.12
C PHE A 127 -20.75 3.02 6.77
N TRP A 128 -20.45 1.83 6.21
CA TRP A 128 -21.07 1.39 4.97
C TRP A 128 -22.49 0.90 5.22
N VAL A 129 -22.70 0.14 6.29
CA VAL A 129 -24.02 -0.37 6.67
C VAL A 129 -24.97 0.79 6.96
N GLU A 130 -24.49 1.80 7.67
CA GLU A 130 -25.27 3.01 7.98
C GLU A 130 -25.72 3.76 6.72
N ARG A 131 -24.89 3.85 5.69
CA ARG A 131 -25.17 4.66 4.48
C ARG A 131 -25.81 3.90 3.32
N PHE A 132 -25.45 2.63 3.14
CA PHE A 132 -25.78 1.81 1.98
C PHE A 132 -26.44 0.45 2.34
N GLY A 133 -26.64 0.17 3.64
CA GLY A 133 -27.25 -1.07 4.14
C GLY A 133 -26.31 -2.28 4.14
N GLU A 134 -26.88 -3.45 4.41
CA GLU A 134 -26.13 -4.71 4.64
C GLU A 134 -25.72 -5.47 3.36
N SER A 135 -25.83 -4.82 2.19
CA SER A 135 -25.61 -5.48 0.91
C SER A 135 -24.12 -5.71 0.60
N ILE A 136 -23.65 -6.94 0.84
CA ILE A 136 -22.28 -7.38 0.51
C ILE A 136 -22.00 -7.20 -0.99
N ALA A 137 -22.94 -7.59 -1.85
CA ALA A 137 -22.77 -7.53 -3.30
C ALA A 137 -22.51 -6.10 -3.79
N LEU A 138 -23.27 -5.12 -3.28
CA LEU A 138 -23.09 -3.71 -3.62
C LEU A 138 -21.70 -3.24 -3.20
N ARG A 139 -21.27 -3.58 -1.98
CA ARG A 139 -19.92 -3.25 -1.46
C ARG A 139 -18.83 -3.78 -2.37
N LEU A 140 -18.93 -5.03 -2.81
CA LEU A 140 -17.93 -5.66 -3.68
C LEU A 140 -17.90 -5.03 -5.07
N ILE A 141 -19.06 -4.74 -5.67
CA ILE A 141 -19.15 -4.09 -6.98
C ILE A 141 -18.52 -2.69 -6.91
N VAL A 142 -18.89 -1.89 -5.92
CA VAL A 142 -18.34 -0.54 -5.75
C VAL A 142 -16.84 -0.58 -5.41
N ALA A 143 -16.40 -1.53 -4.58
CA ALA A 143 -14.97 -1.72 -4.28
C ALA A 143 -14.17 -2.03 -5.55
N PHE A 144 -14.70 -2.94 -6.38
CA PHE A 144 -14.06 -3.38 -7.60
C PHE A 144 -13.98 -2.25 -8.63
N LEU A 145 -15.09 -1.54 -8.87
CA LEU A 145 -15.13 -0.40 -9.78
C LEU A 145 -14.24 0.75 -9.29
N GLY A 146 -14.28 1.05 -7.99
CA GLY A 146 -13.39 2.04 -7.37
C GLY A 146 -11.93 1.67 -7.51
N GLY A 147 -11.57 0.40 -7.26
CA GLY A 147 -10.22 -0.12 -7.46
C GLY A 147 -9.76 -0.05 -8.92
N ALA A 148 -10.63 -0.37 -9.87
CA ALA A 148 -10.34 -0.24 -11.29
C ALA A 148 -10.07 1.22 -11.70
N LEU A 149 -10.90 2.16 -11.23
CA LEU A 149 -10.72 3.59 -11.46
C LEU A 149 -9.43 4.12 -10.82
N MET A 150 -9.12 3.68 -9.58
CA MET A 150 -7.86 4.02 -8.92
C MET A 150 -6.64 3.48 -9.67
N ALA A 151 -6.70 2.24 -10.17
CA ALA A 151 -5.62 1.65 -10.95
C ALA A 151 -5.40 2.41 -12.26
N PHE A 152 -6.47 2.77 -12.96
CA PHE A 152 -6.43 3.59 -14.16
C PHE A 152 -5.82 4.97 -13.86
N GLY A 153 -6.31 5.67 -12.84
CA GLY A 153 -5.77 6.96 -12.39
C GLY A 153 -4.29 6.90 -12.03
N ALA A 154 -3.85 5.88 -11.29
CA ALA A 154 -2.45 5.69 -10.93
C ALA A 154 -1.54 5.42 -12.15
N ARG A 155 -2.08 4.89 -13.24
CA ARG A 155 -1.35 4.75 -14.51
C ARG A 155 -1.26 6.07 -15.27
N MET A 156 -2.36 6.84 -15.32
CA MET A 156 -2.36 8.17 -15.93
C MET A 156 -1.41 9.13 -15.21
N ALA A 157 -1.38 9.10 -13.87
CA ALA A 157 -0.49 9.93 -13.08
C ALA A 157 0.99 9.49 -13.15
N GLY A 158 1.28 8.31 -13.69
CA GLY A 158 2.63 7.75 -13.71
C GLY A 158 3.10 7.17 -12.36
N GLY A 159 2.21 7.08 -11.38
CA GLY A 159 2.54 6.63 -10.02
C GLY A 159 1.32 6.52 -9.11
N CYS A 160 1.55 6.01 -7.91
CA CYS A 160 0.53 5.90 -6.86
C CYS A 160 0.88 6.80 -5.68
N THR A 161 0.05 6.79 -4.63
CA THR A 161 0.26 7.56 -3.40
C THR A 161 1.60 7.26 -2.72
N SER A 162 2.07 6.02 -2.69
CA SER A 162 3.41 5.71 -2.15
C SER A 162 4.54 6.24 -3.03
N GLY A 163 4.37 6.20 -4.35
CA GLY A 163 5.34 6.71 -5.33
C GLY A 163 5.46 8.23 -5.32
N HIS A 164 4.36 8.94 -5.52
CA HIS A 164 4.35 10.41 -5.53
C HIS A 164 4.38 10.99 -4.11
N GLY A 165 3.56 10.46 -3.21
CA GLY A 165 3.34 11.04 -1.87
C GLY A 165 4.43 10.75 -0.86
N ILE A 166 5.12 9.60 -0.94
CA ILE A 166 6.28 9.31 -0.06
C ILE A 166 7.58 9.57 -0.82
N SER A 167 7.87 8.80 -1.87
CA SER A 167 9.18 8.88 -2.52
C SER A 167 9.39 10.19 -3.29
N GLY A 168 8.35 10.69 -3.96
CA GLY A 168 8.42 11.88 -4.80
C GLY A 168 8.48 13.18 -4.02
N THR A 169 7.73 13.30 -2.92
CA THR A 169 7.76 14.48 -2.03
C THR A 169 9.09 14.58 -1.28
N LEU A 170 9.67 13.45 -0.84
CA LEU A 170 11.01 13.40 -0.23
C LEU A 170 12.10 13.91 -1.17
N GLN A 171 11.94 13.69 -2.48
CA GLN A 171 12.84 14.20 -3.52
C GLN A 171 12.51 15.64 -3.96
N LEU A 172 11.52 16.28 -3.33
CA LEU A 172 11.02 17.62 -3.70
C LEU A 172 10.57 17.72 -5.16
N ALA A 173 10.11 16.62 -5.76
CA ALA A 173 9.69 16.60 -7.15
C ALA A 173 8.36 17.35 -7.32
N VAL A 174 8.38 18.45 -8.07
CA VAL A 174 7.20 19.33 -8.30
C VAL A 174 6.01 18.54 -8.86
N GLY A 175 6.23 17.67 -9.84
CA GLY A 175 5.16 16.83 -10.41
C GLY A 175 4.50 15.91 -9.38
N SER A 176 5.26 15.45 -8.38
CA SER A 176 4.72 14.61 -7.30
C SER A 176 3.89 15.40 -6.30
N TRP A 177 4.26 16.65 -6.01
CA TRP A 177 3.44 17.55 -5.19
C TRP A 177 2.10 17.87 -5.86
N ILE A 178 2.11 18.15 -7.16
CA ILE A 178 0.88 18.38 -7.94
C ILE A 178 -0.01 17.13 -7.92
N ALA A 179 0.57 15.95 -8.19
CA ALA A 179 -0.17 14.69 -8.16
C ALA A 179 -0.77 14.40 -6.76
N MET A 180 0.00 14.65 -5.70
CA MET A 180 -0.46 14.45 -4.32
C MET A 180 -1.65 15.34 -3.98
N ILE A 181 -1.59 16.64 -4.31
CA ILE A 181 -2.73 17.55 -4.11
C ILE A 181 -3.96 17.05 -4.86
N GLY A 182 -3.81 16.63 -6.11
CA GLY A 182 -4.91 16.04 -6.90
C GLY A 182 -5.51 14.79 -6.26
N PHE A 183 -4.68 13.88 -5.72
CA PHE A 183 -5.16 12.69 -5.02
C PHE A 183 -5.96 13.04 -3.76
N PHE A 184 -5.49 14.01 -2.97
CA PHE A 184 -6.21 14.48 -1.78
C PHE A 184 -7.55 15.13 -2.13
N VAL A 185 -7.55 16.05 -3.10
CA VAL A 185 -8.78 16.73 -3.54
C VAL A 185 -9.79 15.72 -4.08
N GLY A 186 -9.37 14.81 -4.97
CA GLY A 186 -10.25 13.78 -5.51
C GLY A 186 -10.78 12.81 -4.44
N GLY A 187 -9.93 12.41 -3.50
CA GLY A 187 -10.32 11.55 -2.38
C GLY A 187 -11.34 12.21 -1.45
N VAL A 188 -11.09 13.46 -1.05
CA VAL A 188 -12.02 14.24 -0.21
C VAL A 188 -13.34 14.47 -0.93
N ALA A 189 -13.31 14.89 -2.20
CA ALA A 189 -14.52 15.11 -2.99
C ALA A 189 -15.37 13.83 -3.11
N THR A 190 -14.73 12.68 -3.37
CA THR A 190 -15.42 11.38 -3.46
C THR A 190 -16.01 10.97 -2.11
N ALA A 191 -15.28 11.16 -1.01
CA ALA A 191 -15.76 10.85 0.33
C ALA A 191 -16.99 11.70 0.70
N MET A 192 -16.95 13.01 0.39
CA MET A 192 -18.09 13.91 0.62
C MET A 192 -19.30 13.51 -0.23
N LEU A 193 -19.10 13.19 -1.51
CA LEU A 193 -20.19 12.78 -2.39
C LEU A 193 -20.87 11.48 -1.93
N LEU A 194 -20.12 10.53 -1.38
CA LEU A 194 -20.66 9.23 -0.97
C LEU A 194 -21.29 9.22 0.42
N PHE A 195 -20.72 9.94 1.38
CA PHE A 195 -21.08 9.82 2.79
C PHE A 195 -21.72 11.07 3.40
N TYR A 196 -21.54 12.24 2.79
CA TYR A 196 -22.07 13.50 3.32
C TYR A 196 -23.34 13.98 2.61
N VAL A 197 -23.56 13.54 1.37
CA VAL A 197 -24.81 13.73 0.61
C VAL A 197 -25.74 12.55 0.85
#